data_AF-A0A970IUQ9-F1
#
_entry.id   AF-A0A970IUQ9-F1
#
_cell.length_a   1.000
_cell.length_b   1.000
_cell.length_c   1.000
_cell.angle_alpha   90.00
_cell.angle_beta   90.00
_cell.angle_gamma   90.00
#
_symmetry.space_group_name_H-M   'P 1'
#
loop_
_entity.id
_entity.type
_entity.pdbx_description
1 polymer ?
#
loop_
_entity_poly.entity_id
_entity_poly.type
_entity_poly.pdbx_seq_one_letter_code
_entity_poly.pdbx_strand_id
1 'polypeptide(L)'
;NTGLFDEMDVYFRYYETKFDDFRINAQKIYGARGLLCSVHCDYDSGLFYHFSKTYPHFCWTGCLGWIYNELWGYWLVTGDEEFLRNRIVPALKEIALFFEDYACDRGPDGRVIFYPSFSPENPTPNPDYMTVTGKDKNPIRINSVMDIAICREVLDNLITACKILGIESENIPHWEAQRESLPTYLLDESGGLKEWAWPAIEENYNHRHVSHHYDVWPGRAVTPEREPELARAIKISNRRRGQQDDSAHGIIHRCLTAIRLKDIEETVQNLSQLINHGFITNALQTRHFPYRVWFPDLQGAMPAILLEMCVFSEPGTVEFLPAVPESLGKGRIEGIWLYTWAKLEYMDWNTNGLQAVIISNREQTLTLRCRKNIKSFKVNGTQMKVYGDHIQFAFKTGEKALVEISFA
;
A
#
# COMPACT_ATOMS: atom_id res chain seq x y z
N ASN A 1 10.37 2.19 7.60
CA ASN A 1 10.07 3.57 8.03
C ASN A 1 11.36 4.22 8.53
N THR A 2 11.65 5.48 8.16
CA THR A 2 12.91 6.19 8.46
C THR A 2 12.95 6.91 9.81
N GLY A 3 11.87 6.84 10.61
CA GLY A 3 11.84 7.40 11.97
C GLY A 3 11.59 8.92 12.04
N LEU A 4 11.07 9.51 10.96
CA LEU A 4 10.67 10.92 10.87
C LEU A 4 9.27 11.13 11.48
N PHE A 5 9.14 10.84 12.78
CA PHE A 5 7.84 10.80 13.46
C PHE A 5 7.18 12.18 13.56
N ASP A 6 7.97 13.23 13.78
CA ASP A 6 7.46 14.60 13.90
C ASP A 6 6.88 15.08 12.55
N GLU A 7 7.54 14.74 11.44
CA GLU A 7 7.06 15.05 10.08
C GLU A 7 5.78 14.29 9.75
N MET A 8 5.68 13.02 10.16
CA MET A 8 4.47 12.23 9.97
C MET A 8 3.29 12.78 10.78
N ASP A 9 3.52 13.27 12.00
CA ASP A 9 2.46 13.89 12.79
C ASP A 9 1.88 15.15 12.13
N VAL A 10 2.72 15.97 11.49
CA VAL A 10 2.25 17.12 10.70
C VAL A 10 1.35 16.66 9.56
N TYR A 11 1.73 15.60 8.85
CA TYR A 11 0.92 15.00 7.79
C TYR A 11 -0.41 14.44 8.32
N PHE A 12 -0.41 13.77 9.48
CA PHE A 12 -1.65 13.24 10.07
C PHE A 12 -2.60 14.36 10.49
N ARG A 13 -2.09 15.38 11.21
CA ARG A 13 -2.89 16.53 11.62
C ARG A 13 -3.41 17.33 10.44
N TYR A 14 -2.66 17.37 9.34
CA TYR A 14 -3.12 18.01 8.11
C TYR A 14 -4.49 17.45 7.69
N TYR A 15 -4.70 16.13 7.69
CA TYR A 15 -6.01 15.55 7.34
C TYR A 15 -7.02 15.59 8.47
N GLU A 16 -6.62 15.32 9.71
CA GLU A 16 -7.54 15.28 10.86
C GLU A 16 -8.21 16.63 11.12
N THR A 17 -7.53 17.73 10.85
CA THR A 17 -8.10 19.08 10.97
C THR A 17 -9.23 19.37 9.97
N LYS A 18 -9.45 18.51 8.98
CA LYS A 18 -10.49 18.65 7.93
C LYS A 18 -11.68 17.70 8.13
N PHE A 19 -11.76 17.00 9.26
CA PHE A 19 -12.82 16.01 9.47
C PHE A 19 -14.22 16.59 9.39
N ASP A 20 -14.45 17.82 9.86
CA ASP A 20 -15.75 18.46 9.72
C ASP A 20 -16.13 18.68 8.25
N ASP A 21 -15.18 19.10 7.41
CA ASP A 21 -15.40 19.21 5.96
C ASP A 21 -15.65 17.85 5.30
N PHE A 22 -14.95 16.80 5.75
CA PHE A 22 -15.16 15.44 5.23
C PHE A 22 -16.53 14.89 5.60
N ARG A 23 -17.08 15.23 6.78
CA ARG A 23 -18.47 14.93 7.15
C ARG A 23 -19.46 15.69 6.28
N ILE A 24 -19.18 16.97 5.99
CA ILE A 24 -19.99 17.78 5.07
C ILE A 24 -19.98 17.16 3.67
N ASN A 25 -18.82 16.72 3.16
CA ASN A 25 -18.70 16.06 1.87
C ASN A 25 -19.58 14.80 1.80
N ALA A 26 -19.46 13.90 2.79
CA ALA A 26 -20.24 12.67 2.86
C ALA A 26 -21.76 12.96 2.82
N GLN A 27 -22.20 13.93 3.64
CA GLN A 27 -23.59 14.31 3.74
C GLN A 27 -24.12 14.99 2.46
N LYS A 28 -23.35 15.91 1.87
CA LYS A 28 -23.82 16.73 0.73
C LYS A 28 -23.75 16.00 -0.60
N ILE A 29 -22.78 15.10 -0.78
CA ILE A 29 -22.57 14.39 -2.05
C ILE A 29 -23.38 13.10 -2.08
N TYR A 30 -23.33 12.32 -1.00
CA TYR A 30 -23.90 10.97 -0.96
C TYR A 30 -25.10 10.83 -0.01
N GLY A 31 -25.42 11.85 0.79
CA GLY A 31 -26.40 11.71 1.87
C GLY A 31 -25.95 10.72 2.96
N ALA A 32 -24.66 10.40 3.01
CA ALA A 32 -24.08 9.41 3.89
C ALA A 32 -23.56 10.05 5.19
N ARG A 33 -23.49 9.26 6.26
CA ARG A 33 -22.75 9.58 7.48
C ARG A 33 -21.26 9.32 7.27
N GLY A 34 -20.45 9.65 8.28
CA GLY A 34 -19.03 9.34 8.30
C GLY A 34 -18.15 10.34 7.55
N LEU A 35 -16.95 9.91 7.15
CA LEU A 35 -15.92 10.77 6.57
C LEU A 35 -15.69 10.45 5.09
N LEU A 36 -15.83 11.46 4.24
CA LEU A 36 -15.44 11.40 2.83
C LEU A 36 -14.37 12.47 2.52
N CYS A 37 -13.12 12.04 2.37
CA CYS A 37 -11.99 12.92 2.12
C CYS A 37 -11.92 13.38 0.65
N SER A 38 -11.59 14.67 0.46
CA SER A 38 -11.21 15.23 -0.83
C SER A 38 -9.76 14.90 -1.15
N VAL A 39 -9.48 14.45 -2.38
CA VAL A 39 -8.09 14.22 -2.84
C VAL A 39 -7.32 15.52 -3.06
N HIS A 40 -8.04 16.64 -3.19
CA HIS A 40 -7.50 17.97 -3.41
C HIS A 40 -7.75 18.87 -2.19
N CYS A 41 -7.74 18.30 -0.98
CA CYS A 41 -7.76 19.13 0.22
C CYS A 41 -6.54 20.06 0.24
N ASP A 42 -6.74 21.28 0.70
CA ASP A 42 -5.71 22.29 0.85
C ASP A 42 -5.50 22.63 2.33
N TYR A 43 -4.69 23.66 2.62
CA TYR A 43 -4.39 24.08 3.98
C TYR A 43 -5.65 24.48 4.77
N ASP A 44 -6.56 25.20 4.12
CA ASP A 44 -7.74 25.83 4.72
C ASP A 44 -9.01 24.97 4.62
N SER A 45 -9.09 24.06 3.64
CA SER A 45 -10.33 23.35 3.30
C SER A 45 -10.14 21.88 2.94
N GLY A 46 -11.01 21.03 3.50
CA GLY A 46 -11.20 19.64 3.10
C GLY A 46 -12.39 19.41 2.17
N LEU A 47 -13.11 20.47 1.77
CA LEU A 47 -14.32 20.35 0.97
C LEU A 47 -14.01 19.94 -0.47
N PHE A 48 -14.93 19.20 -1.10
CA PHE A 48 -14.92 19.07 -2.55
C PHE A 48 -15.41 20.37 -3.21
N TYR A 49 -14.50 21.02 -3.93
CA TYR A 49 -14.84 22.14 -4.82
C TYR A 49 -14.26 21.96 -6.23
N HIS A 50 -13.53 20.88 -6.47
CA HIS A 50 -13.01 20.48 -7.79
C HIS A 50 -13.88 19.40 -8.43
N PHE A 51 -14.95 19.82 -9.12
CA PHE A 51 -15.82 18.91 -9.87
C PHE A 51 -15.41 18.86 -11.33
N SER A 52 -15.09 17.66 -11.82
CA SER A 52 -14.70 17.44 -13.21
C SER A 52 -15.41 16.22 -13.79
N LYS A 53 -15.81 16.33 -15.06
CA LYS A 53 -16.33 15.19 -15.84
C LYS A 53 -15.22 14.23 -16.26
N THR A 54 -14.02 14.76 -16.47
CA THR A 54 -12.85 13.99 -16.90
C THR A 54 -12.15 13.34 -15.72
N TYR A 55 -12.11 14.04 -14.58
CA TYR A 55 -11.46 13.60 -13.36
C TYR A 55 -12.44 13.69 -12.18
N PRO A 56 -13.45 12.82 -12.11
CA PRO A 56 -14.48 12.86 -11.10
C PRO A 56 -13.95 12.28 -9.78
N HIS A 57 -12.94 12.93 -9.19
CA HIS A 57 -12.29 12.46 -7.97
C HIS A 57 -13.23 12.33 -6.77
N PHE A 58 -14.35 13.05 -6.77
CA PHE A 58 -15.41 12.89 -5.78
C PHE A 58 -16.08 11.50 -5.83
N CYS A 59 -15.91 10.73 -6.91
CA CYS A 59 -16.35 9.35 -7.04
C CYS A 59 -15.29 8.31 -6.66
N TRP A 60 -14.09 8.72 -6.23
CA TRP A 60 -13.13 7.80 -5.63
C TRP A 60 -13.22 7.93 -4.11
N THR A 61 -13.75 6.88 -3.50
CA THR A 61 -14.16 6.84 -2.09
C THR A 61 -13.05 6.39 -1.15
N GLY A 62 -11.97 5.82 -1.68
CA GLY A 62 -10.86 5.28 -0.90
C GLY A 62 -9.88 6.32 -0.30
N CYS A 63 -10.02 7.62 -0.59
CA CYS A 63 -8.98 8.59 -0.23
C CYS A 63 -8.56 8.54 1.24
N LEU A 64 -9.49 8.66 2.20
CA LEU A 64 -9.13 8.72 3.62
C LEU A 64 -8.60 7.38 4.15
N GLY A 65 -9.13 6.26 3.66
CA GLY A 65 -8.62 4.94 4.04
C GLY A 65 -7.17 4.73 3.60
N TRP A 66 -6.80 5.23 2.41
CA TRP A 66 -5.40 5.24 1.98
C TRP A 66 -4.50 6.09 2.89
N ILE A 67 -4.94 7.29 3.27
CA ILE A 67 -4.19 8.12 4.24
C ILE A 67 -4.01 7.37 5.57
N TYR A 68 -5.05 6.66 6.01
CA TYR A 68 -5.03 5.89 7.26
C TYR A 68 -4.15 4.64 7.20
N ASN A 69 -3.69 4.21 6.02
CA ASN A 69 -2.61 3.22 5.90
C ASN A 69 -1.32 3.72 6.58
N GLU A 70 -1.01 5.02 6.45
CA GLU A 70 0.19 5.62 7.04
C GLU A 70 0.08 5.76 8.56
N LEU A 71 -1.11 6.14 9.06
CA LEU A 71 -1.37 6.17 10.51
C LEU A 71 -1.29 4.77 11.12
N TRP A 72 -1.83 3.76 10.42
CA TRP A 72 -1.68 2.37 10.81
C TRP A 72 -0.21 1.94 10.80
N GLY A 73 0.55 2.32 9.78
CA GLY A 73 1.99 2.11 9.68
C GLY A 73 2.78 2.73 10.84
N TYR A 74 2.37 3.92 11.31
CA TYR A 74 2.94 4.53 12.51
C TYR A 74 2.75 3.64 13.74
N TRP A 75 1.52 3.16 13.99
CA TRP A 75 1.26 2.24 15.11
C TRP A 75 2.04 0.92 14.99
N LEU A 76 2.17 0.37 13.78
CA LEU A 76 2.96 -0.84 13.53
C LEU A 76 4.46 -0.68 13.85
N VAL A 77 4.95 0.56 13.84
CA VAL A 77 6.33 0.90 14.18
C VAL A 77 6.47 1.19 15.67
N THR A 78 5.57 1.99 16.24
CA THR A 78 5.71 2.53 17.61
C THR A 78 5.09 1.63 18.67
N GLY A 79 3.96 0.99 18.35
CA GLY A 79 3.16 0.23 19.31
C GLY A 79 2.34 1.10 20.24
N ASP A 80 2.19 2.38 19.90
CA ASP A 80 1.48 3.36 20.72
C ASP A 80 -0.04 3.07 20.77
N GLU A 81 -0.49 2.43 21.85
CA GLU A 81 -1.91 2.11 22.06
C GLU A 81 -2.77 3.34 22.32
N GLU A 82 -2.22 4.44 22.84
CA GLU A 82 -2.96 5.70 22.98
C GLU A 82 -3.22 6.33 21.61
N PHE A 83 -2.23 6.33 20.72
CA PHE A 83 -2.39 6.74 19.33
C PHE A 83 -3.43 5.89 18.61
N LEU A 84 -3.35 4.56 18.78
CA LEU A 84 -4.33 3.62 18.22
C LEU A 84 -5.76 3.93 18.71
N ARG A 85 -5.93 4.12 20.03
CA ARG A 85 -7.22 4.36 20.67
C ARG A 85 -7.81 5.73 20.33
N ASN A 86 -6.99 6.77 20.32
CA ASN A 86 -7.47 8.15 20.30
C ASN A 86 -7.48 8.77 18.89
N ARG A 87 -6.68 8.24 17.95
CA ARG A 87 -6.59 8.79 16.58
C ARG A 87 -7.05 7.81 15.52
N ILE A 88 -6.55 6.57 15.56
CA ILE A 88 -6.88 5.57 14.53
C ILE A 88 -8.33 5.10 14.66
N VAL A 89 -8.72 4.53 15.80
CA VAL A 89 -10.05 3.90 15.97
C VAL A 89 -11.21 4.86 15.68
N PRO A 90 -11.26 6.10 16.23
CA PRO A 90 -12.41 6.98 16.02
C PRO A 90 -12.63 7.30 14.54
N ALA A 91 -11.56 7.58 13.80
CA ALA A 91 -11.66 7.89 12.38
C ALA A 91 -11.96 6.65 11.53
N LEU A 92 -11.35 5.48 11.81
CA LEU A 92 -11.70 4.25 11.10
C LEU A 92 -13.18 3.88 11.29
N LYS A 93 -13.77 4.12 12.47
CA LYS A 93 -15.21 3.95 12.70
C LYS A 93 -16.04 4.85 11.79
N GLU A 94 -15.64 6.11 11.61
CA GLU A 94 -16.37 7.03 10.73
C GLU A 94 -16.15 6.75 9.23
N ILE A 95 -14.98 6.25 8.84
CA ILE A 95 -14.73 5.80 7.46
C ILE A 95 -15.54 4.54 7.16
N ALA A 96 -15.58 3.57 8.08
CA ALA A 96 -16.41 2.38 7.95
C ALA A 96 -17.92 2.72 7.88
N LEU A 97 -18.35 3.71 8.68
CA LEU A 97 -19.71 4.24 8.66
C LEU A 97 -20.07 4.88 7.31
N PHE A 98 -19.13 5.60 6.69
CA PHE A 98 -19.33 6.11 5.33
C PHE A 98 -19.52 4.97 4.33
N PHE A 99 -18.65 3.95 4.36
CA PHE A 99 -18.79 2.80 3.46
C PHE A 99 -20.08 2.00 3.70
N GLU A 100 -20.60 1.98 4.93
CA GLU A 100 -21.87 1.31 5.25
C GLU A 100 -23.05 1.98 4.54
N ASP A 101 -23.10 3.31 4.58
CA ASP A 101 -24.17 4.08 3.93
C ASP A 101 -23.98 4.14 2.40
N TYR A 102 -22.72 4.26 1.94
CA TYR A 102 -22.38 4.36 0.51
C TYR A 102 -22.58 3.03 -0.23
N ALA A 103 -22.06 1.92 0.29
CA ALA A 103 -22.14 0.60 -0.35
C ALA A 103 -23.37 -0.18 0.14
N CYS A 104 -24.56 0.44 0.05
CA CYS A 104 -25.80 -0.15 0.55
C CYS A 104 -26.56 -1.00 -0.49
N ASP A 105 -26.35 -0.74 -1.77
CA ASP A 105 -26.96 -1.51 -2.87
C ASP A 105 -26.31 -2.89 -3.04
N ARG A 106 -27.08 -3.86 -3.54
CA ARG A 106 -26.64 -5.26 -3.72
C ARG A 106 -26.63 -5.68 -5.19
N GLY A 107 -25.55 -6.37 -5.58
CA GLY A 107 -25.40 -6.96 -6.89
C GLY A 107 -26.16 -8.28 -7.06
N PRO A 108 -26.17 -8.83 -8.28
CA PRO A 108 -26.81 -10.12 -8.56
C PRO A 108 -26.24 -11.30 -7.74
N ASP A 109 -25.02 -11.15 -7.24
CA ASP A 109 -24.32 -12.11 -6.37
C ASP A 109 -24.57 -11.89 -4.87
N GLY A 110 -25.40 -10.90 -4.50
CA GLY A 110 -25.73 -10.55 -3.11
C GLY A 110 -24.66 -9.73 -2.39
N ARG A 111 -23.53 -9.42 -3.05
CA ARG A 111 -22.47 -8.56 -2.50
C ARG A 111 -22.83 -7.09 -2.64
N VAL A 112 -22.22 -6.23 -1.83
CA VAL A 112 -22.45 -4.78 -1.94
C VAL A 112 -21.88 -4.24 -3.25
N ILE A 113 -22.44 -3.14 -3.76
CA ILE A 113 -21.95 -2.45 -4.96
C ILE A 113 -21.30 -1.12 -4.56
N PHE A 114 -20.15 -0.82 -5.14
CA PHE A 114 -19.52 0.49 -5.09
C PHE A 114 -19.92 1.26 -6.36
N TYR A 115 -20.89 2.16 -6.23
CA TYR A 115 -21.36 3.01 -7.31
C TYR A 115 -21.87 4.37 -6.80
N PRO A 116 -21.53 5.49 -7.46
CA PRO A 116 -20.51 5.64 -8.52
C PRO A 116 -19.09 5.44 -8.00
N SER A 117 -18.28 4.62 -8.67
CA SER A 117 -16.88 4.34 -8.33
C SER A 117 -15.93 4.86 -9.41
N PHE A 118 -14.69 5.18 -9.03
CA PHE A 118 -13.66 5.71 -9.91
C PHE A 118 -12.31 5.09 -9.56
N SER A 119 -11.65 4.46 -10.52
CA SER A 119 -10.26 3.99 -10.39
C SER A 119 -9.34 5.10 -10.87
N PRO A 120 -8.59 5.79 -9.98
CA PRO A 120 -7.79 6.93 -10.39
C PRO A 120 -6.72 6.53 -11.41
N GLU A 121 -6.57 7.20 -12.54
CA GLU A 121 -7.61 7.93 -13.29
C GLU A 121 -7.87 7.22 -14.62
N ASN A 122 -8.11 5.91 -14.58
CA ASN A 122 -8.16 5.07 -15.75
C ASN A 122 -9.46 5.34 -16.56
N PRO A 123 -9.39 5.76 -17.84
CA PRO A 123 -10.56 6.05 -18.66
C PRO A 123 -11.34 4.81 -19.13
N THR A 124 -11.05 3.63 -18.57
CA THR A 124 -11.58 2.31 -18.94
C THR A 124 -13.09 2.34 -19.26
N PRO A 125 -13.54 1.72 -20.37
CA PRO A 125 -12.78 0.94 -21.33
C PRO A 125 -12.13 1.77 -22.45
N ASN A 126 -12.22 3.11 -22.38
CA ASN A 126 -11.70 3.95 -23.45
C ASN A 126 -10.17 3.90 -23.51
N PRO A 127 -9.58 3.97 -24.72
CA PRO A 127 -8.12 3.91 -24.88
C PRO A 127 -7.41 5.12 -24.26
N ASP A 128 -7.95 6.34 -24.43
CA ASP A 128 -7.44 7.55 -23.79
C ASP A 128 -8.48 8.70 -23.76
N TYR A 129 -8.16 9.78 -23.02
CA TYR A 129 -9.03 10.95 -22.87
C TYR A 129 -9.05 11.90 -24.09
N MET A 130 -8.10 11.76 -25.02
CA MET A 130 -7.87 12.63 -26.18
C MET A 130 -8.58 12.13 -27.45
N THR A 131 -8.78 10.82 -27.60
CA THR A 131 -9.33 10.17 -28.79
C THR A 131 -10.84 9.96 -28.74
N VAL A 132 -11.44 10.06 -27.54
CA VAL A 132 -12.89 9.95 -27.35
C VAL A 132 -13.55 11.34 -27.46
N THR A 133 -14.78 11.44 -27.96
CA THR A 133 -15.57 12.68 -27.97
C THR A 133 -16.97 12.43 -27.38
N GLY A 134 -17.53 13.41 -26.67
CA GLY A 134 -18.92 13.33 -26.19
C GLY A 134 -19.14 12.53 -24.89
N LYS A 135 -20.28 11.82 -24.81
CA LYS A 135 -20.79 11.12 -23.61
C LYS A 135 -19.87 9.98 -23.13
N ASP A 136 -18.99 9.49 -23.98
CA ASP A 136 -18.16 8.33 -23.71
C ASP A 136 -16.92 8.64 -22.86
N LYS A 137 -16.61 9.91 -22.57
CA LYS A 137 -15.44 10.31 -21.75
C LYS A 137 -15.53 10.05 -20.24
N ASN A 138 -16.67 9.59 -19.73
CA ASN A 138 -16.85 9.47 -18.29
C ASN A 138 -16.08 8.25 -17.74
N PRO A 139 -15.13 8.39 -16.81
CA PRO A 139 -14.40 7.26 -16.24
C PRO A 139 -15.10 6.64 -15.01
N ILE A 140 -16.26 7.15 -14.59
CA ILE A 140 -17.06 6.59 -13.49
C ILE A 140 -17.60 5.23 -13.90
N ARG A 141 -17.36 4.22 -13.08
CA ARG A 141 -17.82 2.85 -13.27
C ARG A 141 -18.32 2.28 -11.93
N ILE A 142 -18.27 0.96 -11.82
CA ILE A 142 -18.76 0.17 -10.71
C ILE A 142 -17.59 -0.67 -10.18
N ASN A 143 -17.46 -0.76 -8.86
CA ASN A 143 -16.54 -1.69 -8.20
C ASN A 143 -15.07 -1.53 -8.64
N SER A 144 -14.48 -0.33 -8.52
CA SER A 144 -13.03 -0.21 -8.63
C SER A 144 -12.37 -1.10 -7.57
N VAL A 145 -11.38 -1.89 -7.96
CA VAL A 145 -10.67 -2.76 -7.01
C VAL A 145 -10.00 -1.94 -5.92
N MET A 146 -9.55 -0.71 -6.22
CA MET A 146 -8.94 0.18 -5.23
C MET A 146 -9.91 0.59 -4.12
N ASP A 147 -11.16 0.97 -4.45
CA ASP A 147 -12.15 1.31 -3.42
C ASP A 147 -12.47 0.11 -2.53
N ILE A 148 -12.61 -1.08 -3.12
CA ILE A 148 -12.90 -2.33 -2.39
C ILE A 148 -11.72 -2.70 -1.48
N ALA A 149 -10.50 -2.63 -2.01
CA ALA A 149 -9.26 -2.91 -1.28
C ALA A 149 -9.12 -2.03 -0.04
N ILE A 150 -9.34 -0.72 -0.21
CA ILE A 150 -9.24 0.26 0.87
C ILE A 150 -10.35 0.07 1.89
N CYS A 151 -11.59 -0.15 1.46
CA CYS A 151 -12.70 -0.43 2.38
C CYS A 151 -12.41 -1.68 3.23
N ARG A 152 -11.88 -2.75 2.60
CA ARG A 152 -11.46 -3.94 3.33
C ARG A 152 -10.36 -3.63 4.34
N GLU A 153 -9.33 -2.87 3.96
CA GLU A 153 -8.24 -2.50 4.86
C GLU A 153 -8.73 -1.65 6.06
N VAL A 154 -9.65 -0.72 5.83
CA VAL A 154 -10.28 0.07 6.91
C VAL A 154 -10.99 -0.84 7.91
N LEU A 155 -11.80 -1.78 7.42
CA LEU A 155 -12.54 -2.72 8.26
C LEU A 155 -11.60 -3.67 9.00
N ASP A 156 -10.60 -4.23 8.31
CA ASP A 156 -9.60 -5.12 8.90
C ASP A 156 -8.79 -4.43 10.01
N ASN A 157 -8.36 -3.19 9.78
CA ASN A 157 -7.62 -2.41 10.76
C ASN A 157 -8.50 -2.02 11.95
N LEU A 158 -9.76 -1.64 11.71
CA LEU A 158 -10.72 -1.30 12.77
C LEU A 158 -11.00 -2.50 13.67
N ILE A 159 -11.33 -3.65 13.07
CA ILE A 159 -11.57 -4.90 13.80
C ILE A 159 -10.33 -5.29 14.62
N THR A 160 -9.15 -5.24 13.99
CA THR A 160 -7.88 -5.56 14.66
C THR A 160 -7.60 -4.62 15.83
N ALA A 161 -7.76 -3.30 15.64
CA ALA A 161 -7.54 -2.31 16.68
C ALA A 161 -8.49 -2.52 17.87
N CYS A 162 -9.78 -2.73 17.61
CA CYS A 162 -10.77 -2.97 18.65
C CYS A 162 -10.51 -4.26 19.43
N LYS A 163 -10.09 -5.34 18.75
CA LYS A 163 -9.67 -6.60 19.39
C LYS A 163 -8.46 -6.40 20.30
N ILE A 164 -7.45 -5.63 19.85
CA ILE A 164 -6.25 -5.35 20.63
C ILE A 164 -6.57 -4.50 21.87
N LEU A 165 -7.38 -3.45 21.70
CA LEU A 165 -7.72 -2.51 22.76
C LEU A 165 -8.82 -2.99 23.72
N GLY A 166 -9.47 -4.11 23.41
CA GLY A 166 -10.59 -4.67 24.19
C GLY A 166 -11.82 -3.75 24.22
N ILE A 167 -12.12 -3.08 23.11
CA ILE A 167 -13.27 -2.15 22.99
C ILE A 167 -14.22 -2.58 21.86
N GLU A 168 -15.44 -2.05 21.86
CA GLU A 168 -16.41 -2.21 20.77
C GLU A 168 -16.71 -3.69 20.42
N SER A 169 -16.62 -4.59 21.40
CA SER A 169 -16.75 -6.03 21.19
C SER A 169 -18.11 -6.41 20.61
N GLU A 170 -19.14 -5.64 20.92
CA GLU A 170 -20.50 -5.75 20.41
C GLU A 170 -20.64 -5.32 18.93
N ASN A 171 -19.76 -4.44 18.44
CA ASN A 171 -19.81 -3.91 17.07
C ASN A 171 -18.90 -4.68 16.10
N ILE A 172 -17.92 -5.45 16.59
CA ILE A 172 -17.04 -6.28 15.76
C ILE A 172 -17.81 -7.19 14.78
N PRO A 173 -18.85 -7.94 15.21
CA PRO A 173 -19.60 -8.80 14.28
C PRO A 173 -20.28 -8.03 13.13
N HIS A 174 -20.67 -6.77 13.36
CA HIS A 174 -21.25 -5.91 12.33
C HIS A 174 -20.20 -5.54 11.27
N TRP A 175 -19.01 -5.13 11.70
CA TRP A 175 -17.91 -4.81 10.77
C TRP A 175 -17.39 -6.05 10.04
N GLU A 176 -17.36 -7.21 10.70
CA GLU A 176 -17.04 -8.49 10.04
C GLU A 176 -18.08 -8.82 8.95
N ALA A 177 -19.38 -8.63 9.22
CA ALA A 177 -20.42 -8.82 8.21
C ALA A 177 -20.31 -7.84 7.03
N GLN A 178 -19.99 -6.56 7.31
CA GLN A 178 -19.74 -5.56 6.27
C GLN A 178 -18.55 -5.98 5.40
N ARG A 179 -17.45 -6.41 6.01
CA ARG A 179 -16.23 -6.87 5.33
C ARG A 179 -16.49 -8.08 4.44
N GLU A 180 -17.20 -9.09 4.92
CA GLU A 180 -17.51 -10.29 4.13
C GLU A 180 -18.46 -10.01 2.95
N SER A 181 -19.20 -8.91 3.02
CA SER A 181 -20.12 -8.51 1.96
C SER A 181 -19.47 -7.81 0.76
N LEU A 182 -18.19 -7.43 0.85
CA LEU A 182 -17.45 -6.72 -0.19
C LEU A 182 -17.35 -7.51 -1.51
N PRO A 183 -17.32 -6.87 -2.69
CA PRO A 183 -17.16 -7.57 -3.97
C PRO A 183 -15.91 -8.48 -4.02
N THR A 184 -16.04 -9.61 -4.71
CA THR A 184 -14.88 -10.48 -5.01
C THR A 184 -14.10 -9.92 -6.20
N TYR A 185 -12.78 -10.01 -6.14
CA TYR A 185 -11.93 -9.64 -7.26
C TYR A 185 -12.12 -10.59 -8.45
N LEU A 186 -11.96 -10.03 -9.64
CA LEU A 186 -12.10 -10.76 -10.89
C LEU A 186 -10.77 -10.81 -11.62
N LEU A 187 -10.57 -11.89 -12.37
CA LEU A 187 -9.44 -12.02 -13.27
C LEU A 187 -9.91 -11.83 -14.72
N ASP A 188 -9.02 -11.32 -15.56
CA ASP A 188 -9.25 -11.25 -17.00
C ASP A 188 -8.87 -12.56 -17.70
N GLU A 189 -9.05 -12.62 -19.01
CA GLU A 189 -8.80 -13.84 -19.81
C GLU A 189 -7.32 -14.31 -19.77
N SER A 190 -6.39 -13.41 -19.44
CA SER A 190 -4.97 -13.76 -19.27
C SER A 190 -4.62 -14.26 -17.86
N GLY A 191 -5.60 -14.22 -16.93
CA GLY A 191 -5.37 -14.47 -15.51
C GLY A 191 -4.81 -13.27 -14.74
N GLY A 192 -4.78 -12.08 -15.35
CA GLY A 192 -4.40 -10.84 -14.67
C GLY A 192 -5.52 -10.30 -13.79
N LEU A 193 -5.18 -9.63 -12.69
CA LEU A 193 -6.18 -8.95 -11.87
C LEU A 193 -6.89 -7.86 -12.71
N LYS A 194 -8.22 -7.89 -12.73
CA LYS A 194 -9.04 -6.82 -13.30
C LYS A 194 -8.99 -5.58 -12.42
N GLU A 195 -8.99 -4.40 -13.03
CA GLU A 195 -9.08 -3.13 -12.32
C GLU A 195 -10.49 -2.89 -11.78
N TRP A 196 -11.49 -3.54 -12.39
CA TRP A 196 -12.89 -3.44 -12.01
C TRP A 196 -13.46 -4.83 -11.65
N ALA A 197 -13.96 -4.96 -10.42
CA ALA A 197 -14.66 -6.15 -9.94
C ALA A 197 -16.13 -6.16 -10.42
N TRP A 198 -16.32 -5.98 -11.72
CA TRP A 198 -17.59 -6.06 -12.42
C TRP A 198 -17.41 -6.80 -13.76
N PRO A 199 -18.18 -7.88 -14.03
CA PRO A 199 -17.93 -8.71 -15.21
C PRO A 199 -18.02 -7.96 -16.55
N ALA A 200 -18.96 -7.02 -16.67
CA ALA A 200 -19.25 -6.32 -17.93
C ALA A 200 -18.26 -5.20 -18.30
N ILE A 201 -17.26 -4.92 -17.47
CA ILE A 201 -16.25 -3.88 -17.75
C ILE A 201 -15.00 -4.55 -18.35
N GLU A 202 -14.60 -4.12 -19.54
CA GLU A 202 -13.33 -4.52 -20.17
C GLU A 202 -12.15 -3.74 -19.58
N GLU A 203 -10.93 -4.29 -19.63
CA GLU A 203 -9.74 -3.64 -19.07
C GLU A 203 -9.06 -2.68 -20.04
N ASN A 204 -8.63 -1.50 -19.57
CA ASN A 204 -7.62 -0.69 -20.27
C ASN A 204 -6.28 -0.80 -19.53
N TYR A 205 -5.36 -1.58 -20.12
CA TYR A 205 -4.01 -1.75 -19.60
C TYR A 205 -3.05 -0.61 -19.97
N ASN A 206 -3.34 0.24 -20.97
CA ASN A 206 -2.47 1.36 -21.32
C ASN A 206 -2.85 2.63 -20.55
N HIS A 207 -2.51 2.64 -19.26
CA HIS A 207 -2.74 3.77 -18.36
C HIS A 207 -1.60 3.88 -17.35
N ARG A 208 -1.29 5.10 -16.90
CA ARG A 208 -0.17 5.34 -15.99
C ARG A 208 -0.38 4.81 -14.58
N HIS A 209 -1.63 4.73 -14.09
CA HIS A 209 -1.91 4.24 -12.74
C HIS A 209 -2.10 2.72 -12.67
N VAL A 210 -1.79 2.16 -11.50
CA VAL A 210 -2.05 0.76 -11.12
C VAL A 210 -2.83 0.66 -9.82
N SER A 211 -3.91 1.44 -9.71
CA SER A 211 -4.75 1.57 -8.50
C SER A 211 -5.23 0.23 -7.91
N HIS A 212 -5.54 -0.74 -8.77
CA HIS A 212 -5.90 -2.12 -8.39
C HIS A 212 -4.77 -2.94 -7.76
N HIS A 213 -3.54 -2.42 -7.67
CA HIS A 213 -2.41 -3.06 -6.96
C HIS A 213 -2.30 -2.64 -5.50
N TYR A 214 -3.24 -1.82 -5.01
CA TYR A 214 -3.24 -1.27 -3.64
C TYR A 214 -2.88 -2.30 -2.57
N ASP A 215 -3.45 -3.50 -2.65
CA ASP A 215 -3.26 -4.56 -1.66
C ASP A 215 -1.85 -5.12 -1.53
N VAL A 216 -1.04 -4.92 -2.58
CA VAL A 216 0.39 -5.27 -2.59
C VAL A 216 1.23 -4.08 -2.13
N TRP A 217 0.91 -2.89 -2.63
CA TRP A 217 1.51 -1.64 -2.20
C TRP A 217 0.56 -0.46 -2.43
N PRO A 218 0.40 0.46 -1.45
CA PRO A 218 1.06 0.48 -0.14
C PRO A 218 0.41 -0.45 0.91
N GLY A 219 -0.73 -1.07 0.57
CA GLY A 219 -1.36 -2.09 1.38
C GLY A 219 -0.45 -3.30 1.63
N ARG A 220 -0.93 -4.18 2.52
CA ARG A 220 -0.22 -5.40 2.92
C ARG A 220 -1.19 -6.59 2.98
N ALA A 221 -2.27 -6.57 2.21
CA ALA A 221 -3.23 -7.67 2.19
C ALA A 221 -2.74 -8.84 1.33
N VAL A 222 -1.95 -8.56 0.28
CA VAL A 222 -1.46 -9.58 -0.66
C VAL A 222 0.06 -9.70 -0.58
N THR A 223 0.53 -10.90 -0.27
CA THR A 223 1.94 -11.31 -0.37
C THR A 223 2.01 -12.68 -1.05
N PRO A 224 3.16 -13.06 -1.65
CA PRO A 224 3.33 -14.41 -2.23
C PRO A 224 3.08 -15.54 -1.23
N GLU A 225 3.30 -15.29 0.06
CA GLU A 225 3.07 -16.23 1.16
C GLU A 225 1.60 -16.38 1.54
N ARG A 226 0.85 -15.28 1.59
CA ARG A 226 -0.52 -15.26 2.11
C ARG A 226 -1.55 -15.50 1.01
N GLU A 227 -1.38 -14.87 -0.14
CA GLU A 227 -2.34 -14.89 -1.26
C GLU A 227 -1.62 -15.21 -2.59
N PRO A 228 -1.06 -16.43 -2.75
CA PRO A 228 -0.19 -16.76 -3.88
C PRO A 228 -0.89 -16.67 -5.25
N GLU A 229 -2.19 -16.95 -5.32
CA GLU A 229 -2.96 -16.87 -6.57
C GLU A 229 -3.19 -15.42 -6.99
N LEU A 230 -3.63 -14.58 -6.06
CA LEU A 230 -3.83 -13.16 -6.32
C LEU A 230 -2.51 -12.43 -6.55
N ALA A 231 -1.43 -12.79 -5.84
CA ALA A 231 -0.08 -12.28 -6.10
C ALA A 231 0.38 -12.57 -7.54
N ARG A 232 0.11 -13.78 -8.07
CA ARG A 232 0.39 -14.12 -9.47
C ARG A 232 -0.46 -13.29 -10.43
N ALA A 233 -1.75 -13.12 -10.15
CA ALA A 233 -2.64 -12.30 -10.97
C ALA A 233 -2.21 -10.83 -11.03
N ILE A 234 -1.78 -10.26 -9.90
CA ILE A 234 -1.27 -8.89 -9.84
C ILE A 234 0.05 -8.79 -10.62
N LYS A 235 0.95 -9.76 -10.49
CA LYS A 235 2.20 -9.82 -11.27
C LYS A 235 1.93 -9.77 -12.79
N ILE A 236 0.94 -10.55 -13.27
CA ILE A 236 0.52 -10.53 -14.69
C ILE A 236 -0.01 -9.13 -15.07
N SER A 237 -0.92 -8.57 -14.28
CA SER A 237 -1.48 -7.24 -14.55
C SER A 237 -0.43 -6.12 -14.54
N ASN A 238 0.60 -6.22 -13.69
CA ASN A 238 1.70 -5.27 -13.59
C ASN A 238 2.59 -5.28 -14.83
N ARG A 239 2.94 -6.48 -15.34
CA ARG A 239 3.72 -6.64 -16.56
C ARG A 239 2.95 -6.21 -17.82
N ARG A 240 1.62 -6.29 -17.79
CA ARG A 240 0.76 -5.85 -18.91
C ARG A 240 0.51 -4.34 -18.94
N ARG A 241 0.71 -3.65 -17.82
CA ARG A 241 0.43 -2.22 -17.68
C ARG A 241 1.34 -1.39 -18.60
N GLY A 242 0.73 -0.62 -19.49
CA GLY A 242 1.40 0.40 -20.30
C GLY A 242 1.75 1.65 -19.49
N GLN A 243 2.33 2.65 -20.14
CA GLN A 243 2.79 3.88 -19.46
C GLN A 243 1.94 5.11 -19.78
N GLN A 244 1.13 5.05 -20.84
CA GLN A 244 0.27 6.11 -21.35
C GLN A 244 0.98 7.46 -21.62
N ASP A 245 1.38 8.17 -20.56
CA ASP A 245 1.97 9.50 -20.59
C ASP A 245 3.39 9.59 -19.98
N ASP A 246 3.96 8.43 -19.61
CA ASP A 246 5.29 8.28 -19.00
C ASP A 246 5.45 9.03 -17.67
N SER A 247 4.37 9.21 -16.92
CA SER A 247 4.45 9.84 -15.59
C SER A 247 5.20 8.97 -14.57
N ALA A 248 5.99 9.63 -13.73
CA ALA A 248 6.90 9.01 -12.77
C ALA A 248 6.14 8.19 -11.73
N HIS A 249 5.02 8.70 -11.19
CA HIS A 249 4.27 8.03 -10.12
C HIS A 249 3.72 6.66 -10.56
N GLY A 250 3.38 6.51 -11.84
CA GLY A 250 2.96 5.23 -12.40
C GLY A 250 4.06 4.17 -12.36
N ILE A 251 5.27 4.55 -12.81
CA ILE A 251 6.45 3.69 -12.82
C ILE A 251 6.91 3.40 -11.38
N ILE A 252 6.82 4.38 -10.47
CA ILE A 252 7.10 4.23 -9.04
C ILE A 252 6.20 3.14 -8.43
N HIS A 253 4.88 3.24 -8.61
CA HIS A 253 3.93 2.29 -8.02
C HIS A 253 4.16 0.89 -8.59
N ARG A 254 4.35 0.75 -9.91
CA ARG A 254 4.71 -0.53 -10.55
C ARG A 254 6.01 -1.12 -10.00
N CYS A 255 7.02 -0.30 -9.73
CA CYS A 255 8.29 -0.72 -9.13
C CYS A 255 8.06 -1.27 -7.72
N LEU A 256 7.31 -0.55 -6.88
CA LEU A 256 7.02 -0.96 -5.51
C LEU A 256 6.16 -2.22 -5.45
N THR A 257 5.18 -2.34 -6.35
CA THR A 257 4.42 -3.59 -6.55
C THR A 257 5.36 -4.73 -6.94
N ALA A 258 6.27 -4.54 -7.90
CA ALA A 258 7.22 -5.56 -8.33
C ALA A 258 8.13 -6.01 -7.18
N ILE A 259 8.63 -5.07 -6.38
CA ILE A 259 9.45 -5.34 -5.19
C ILE A 259 8.68 -6.20 -4.20
N ARG A 260 7.44 -5.82 -3.88
CA ARG A 260 6.57 -6.55 -2.93
C ARG A 260 6.20 -7.95 -3.42
N LEU A 261 6.08 -8.13 -4.74
CA LEU A 261 5.87 -9.44 -5.40
C LEU A 261 7.15 -10.23 -5.68
N LYS A 262 8.32 -9.72 -5.24
CA LYS A 262 9.64 -10.33 -5.46
C LYS A 262 9.99 -10.53 -6.94
N ASP A 263 9.46 -9.66 -7.81
CA ASP A 263 9.74 -9.66 -9.25
C ASP A 263 10.96 -8.77 -9.56
N ILE A 264 12.16 -9.34 -9.39
CA ILE A 264 13.43 -8.62 -9.55
C ILE A 264 13.59 -8.07 -10.98
N GLU A 265 13.15 -8.81 -11.99
CA GLU A 265 13.24 -8.38 -13.39
C GLU A 265 12.46 -7.08 -13.63
N GLU A 266 11.18 -7.06 -13.25
CA GLU A 266 10.31 -5.89 -13.35
C GLU A 266 10.79 -4.75 -12.44
N THR A 267 11.33 -5.07 -11.26
CA THR A 267 11.93 -4.09 -10.34
C THR A 267 13.09 -3.36 -11.02
N VAL A 268 14.05 -4.09 -11.60
CA VAL A 268 15.22 -3.53 -12.28
C VAL A 268 14.80 -2.72 -13.51
N GLN A 269 13.82 -3.20 -14.27
CA GLN A 269 13.31 -2.49 -15.44
C GLN A 269 12.73 -1.11 -15.06
N ASN A 270 11.79 -1.08 -14.10
CA ASN A 270 11.17 0.18 -13.66
C ASN A 270 12.20 1.12 -13.00
N LEU A 271 13.09 0.58 -12.15
CA LEU A 271 14.14 1.38 -11.52
C LEU A 271 15.12 1.98 -12.56
N SER A 272 15.52 1.19 -13.56
CA SER A 272 16.40 1.67 -14.63
C SER A 272 15.74 2.79 -15.43
N GLN A 273 14.43 2.70 -15.66
CA GLN A 273 13.69 3.76 -16.33
C GLN A 273 13.66 5.05 -15.51
N LEU A 274 13.33 4.96 -14.22
CA LEU A 274 13.30 6.13 -13.32
C LEU A 274 14.66 6.84 -13.26
N ILE A 275 15.75 6.08 -13.22
CA ILE A 275 17.10 6.64 -13.09
C ILE A 275 17.65 7.16 -14.44
N ASN A 276 17.42 6.44 -15.54
CA ASN A 276 18.12 6.72 -16.80
C ASN A 276 17.31 7.56 -17.79
N HIS A 277 15.99 7.72 -17.61
CA HIS A 277 15.13 8.36 -18.62
C HIS A 277 14.71 9.79 -18.26
N GLY A 278 15.56 10.54 -17.54
CA GLY A 278 15.37 11.98 -17.35
C GLY A 278 14.37 12.39 -16.28
N PHE A 279 14.00 11.48 -15.39
CA PHE A 279 13.16 11.81 -14.23
C PHE A 279 13.93 12.43 -13.08
N ILE A 280 15.25 12.27 -13.06
CA ILE A 280 16.15 12.84 -12.06
C ILE A 280 17.19 13.69 -12.79
N THR A 281 17.40 14.92 -12.31
CA THR A 281 18.44 15.81 -12.85
C THR A 281 19.77 15.64 -12.11
N ASN A 282 20.86 16.18 -12.66
CA ASN A 282 22.16 16.22 -11.97
C ASN A 282 22.12 17.01 -10.65
N ALA A 283 21.10 17.86 -10.44
CA ALA A 283 20.85 18.58 -9.20
C ALA A 283 19.94 17.81 -8.22
N LEU A 284 19.67 16.52 -8.50
CA LEU A 284 18.78 15.64 -7.72
C LEU A 284 17.33 16.14 -7.62
N GLN A 285 16.93 17.02 -8.53
CA GLN A 285 15.54 17.42 -8.67
C GLN A 285 14.78 16.39 -9.49
N THR A 286 13.51 16.20 -9.16
CA THR A 286 12.67 15.18 -9.79
C THR A 286 11.66 15.76 -10.76
N ARG A 287 11.23 14.94 -11.70
CA ARG A 287 10.27 15.31 -12.75
C ARG A 287 9.05 14.42 -12.71
N HIS A 288 7.88 14.99 -13.00
CA HIS A 288 6.67 14.21 -13.20
C HIS A 288 6.73 13.41 -14.51
N PHE A 289 7.25 14.02 -15.57
CA PHE A 289 7.44 13.38 -16.88
C PHE A 289 8.93 13.39 -17.25
N PRO A 290 9.42 12.51 -18.13
CA PRO A 290 10.82 12.50 -18.51
C PRO A 290 11.23 13.87 -19.07
N TYR A 291 12.28 14.47 -18.48
CA TYR A 291 12.87 15.76 -18.85
C TYR A 291 11.98 17.00 -18.67
N ARG A 292 10.75 16.89 -18.15
CA ARG A 292 9.81 18.03 -18.06
C ARG A 292 8.91 17.97 -16.82
N VAL A 293 8.37 19.12 -16.43
CA VAL A 293 7.49 19.30 -15.24
C VAL A 293 8.21 18.93 -13.94
N TRP A 294 8.67 19.94 -13.21
CA TRP A 294 9.23 19.75 -11.86
C TRP A 294 8.14 19.23 -10.92
N PHE A 295 8.40 18.11 -10.24
CA PHE A 295 7.44 17.53 -9.31
C PHE A 295 8.12 16.56 -8.33
N PRO A 296 7.74 16.53 -7.04
CA PRO A 296 8.47 15.81 -6.00
C PRO A 296 8.20 14.29 -5.92
N ASP A 297 7.48 13.67 -6.87
CA ASP A 297 7.07 12.25 -6.81
C ASP A 297 8.22 11.31 -6.42
N LEU A 298 9.34 11.40 -7.14
CA LEU A 298 10.51 10.57 -6.91
C LEU A 298 11.33 10.97 -5.69
N GLN A 299 11.21 12.21 -5.20
CA GLN A 299 12.01 12.68 -4.08
C GLN A 299 11.69 11.89 -2.81
N GLY A 300 10.39 11.62 -2.57
CA GLY A 300 9.95 10.74 -1.49
C GLY A 300 10.03 9.25 -1.85
N ALA A 301 9.75 8.89 -3.10
CA ALA A 301 9.69 7.49 -3.50
C ALA A 301 11.05 6.80 -3.60
N MET A 302 12.13 7.51 -3.97
CA MET A 302 13.45 6.88 -4.16
C MET A 302 13.99 6.23 -2.87
N PRO A 303 14.00 6.90 -1.70
CA PRO A 303 14.35 6.24 -0.45
C PRO A 303 13.43 5.05 -0.13
N ALA A 304 12.12 5.16 -0.38
CA ALA A 304 11.18 4.08 -0.13
C ALA A 304 11.46 2.85 -0.99
N ILE A 305 11.70 3.03 -2.30
CA ILE A 305 12.09 1.96 -3.24
C ILE A 305 13.34 1.24 -2.74
N LEU A 306 14.40 1.98 -2.40
CA LEU A 306 15.65 1.39 -1.91
C LEU A 306 15.44 0.60 -0.61
N LEU A 307 14.65 1.13 0.32
CA LEU A 307 14.33 0.45 1.57
C LEU A 307 13.53 -0.82 1.33
N GLU A 308 12.47 -0.77 0.53
CA GLU A 308 11.61 -1.91 0.20
C GLU A 308 12.38 -3.02 -0.52
N MET A 309 13.37 -2.68 -1.35
CA MET A 309 14.27 -3.66 -1.96
C MET A 309 15.13 -4.38 -0.93
N CYS A 310 15.58 -3.67 0.11
CA CYS A 310 16.54 -4.16 1.11
C CYS A 310 15.88 -4.89 2.29
N VAL A 311 14.72 -4.43 2.74
CA VAL A 311 13.99 -5.03 3.87
C VAL A 311 12.49 -4.85 3.70
N PHE A 312 11.77 -5.95 3.83
CA PHE A 312 10.30 -5.95 3.95
C PHE A 312 9.92 -6.32 5.38
N SER A 313 8.86 -5.72 5.90
CA SER A 313 8.30 -6.09 7.20
C SER A 313 6.79 -5.89 7.26
N GLU A 314 6.14 -6.78 7.98
CA GLU A 314 4.73 -6.74 8.36
C GLU A 314 4.57 -7.51 9.68
N PRO A 315 3.47 -7.36 10.45
CA PRO A 315 3.28 -8.06 11.71
C PRO A 315 3.67 -9.55 11.63
N GLY A 316 4.65 -9.95 12.45
CA GLY A 316 5.16 -11.31 12.52
C GLY A 316 6.24 -11.70 11.50
N THR A 317 6.61 -10.84 10.54
CA THR A 317 7.61 -11.16 9.51
C THR A 317 8.59 -10.01 9.25
N VAL A 318 9.87 -10.36 9.14
CA VAL A 318 10.94 -9.52 8.59
C VAL A 318 11.64 -10.31 7.49
N GLU A 319 11.70 -9.74 6.30
CA GLU A 319 12.34 -10.35 5.14
C GLU A 319 13.52 -9.50 4.68
N PHE A 320 14.71 -10.11 4.62
CA PHE A 320 15.94 -9.47 4.22
C PHE A 320 16.21 -9.66 2.72
N LEU A 321 16.64 -8.57 2.09
CA LEU A 321 16.99 -8.49 0.67
C LEU A 321 15.90 -9.06 -0.26
N PRO A 322 14.60 -8.71 -0.07
CA PRO A 322 13.50 -9.29 -0.85
C PRO A 322 13.64 -9.09 -2.36
N ALA A 323 14.22 -7.97 -2.81
CA ALA A 323 14.32 -7.63 -4.22
C ALA A 323 15.60 -6.84 -4.57
N VAL A 324 16.70 -7.03 -3.84
CA VAL A 324 17.99 -6.40 -4.19
C VAL A 324 18.62 -7.08 -5.41
N PRO A 325 18.86 -6.36 -6.53
CA PRO A 325 19.49 -6.92 -7.72
C PRO A 325 20.97 -7.24 -7.48
N GLU A 326 21.52 -8.16 -8.26
CA GLU A 326 22.94 -8.57 -8.14
C GLU A 326 23.92 -7.42 -8.39
N SER A 327 23.53 -6.42 -9.20
CA SER A 327 24.31 -5.20 -9.43
C SER A 327 24.53 -4.38 -8.14
N LEU A 328 23.66 -4.53 -7.14
CA LEU A 328 23.80 -3.99 -5.79
C LEU A 328 24.32 -5.06 -4.82
N GLY A 329 25.39 -5.75 -5.23
CA GLY A 329 25.94 -6.92 -4.54
C GLY A 329 26.56 -6.66 -3.16
N LYS A 330 26.67 -5.40 -2.72
CA LYS A 330 27.07 -5.03 -1.35
C LYS A 330 26.43 -3.71 -0.93
N GLY A 331 26.17 -3.55 0.35
CA GLY A 331 25.63 -2.31 0.89
C GLY A 331 25.37 -2.37 2.39
N ARG A 332 24.84 -1.26 2.91
CA ARG A 332 24.45 -1.09 4.31
C ARG A 332 23.21 -0.22 4.39
N ILE A 333 22.28 -0.59 5.26
CA ILE A 333 21.19 0.27 5.75
C ILE A 333 21.22 0.30 7.27
N GLU A 334 20.75 1.38 7.88
CA GLU A 334 20.72 1.53 9.33
C GLU A 334 19.57 2.42 9.81
N GLY A 335 19.17 2.22 11.07
CA GLY A 335 18.14 3.02 11.72
C GLY A 335 16.71 2.80 11.21
N ILE A 336 16.41 1.63 10.63
CA ILE A 336 15.12 1.39 9.98
C ILE A 336 14.10 0.82 10.95
N TRP A 337 12.99 1.52 11.09
CA TRP A 337 11.83 1.01 11.82
C TRP A 337 11.04 0.02 10.97
N LEU A 338 10.75 -1.13 11.56
CA LEU A 338 10.04 -2.25 10.96
C LEU A 338 8.58 -2.23 11.40
N TYR A 339 7.67 -2.68 10.52
CA TYR A 339 6.24 -2.80 10.79
C TYR A 339 5.91 -4.03 11.67
N THR A 340 6.75 -4.25 12.68
CA THR A 340 6.73 -5.37 13.62
C THR A 340 7.00 -4.89 15.04
N TRP A 341 6.88 -3.60 15.36
CA TRP A 341 7.29 -3.05 16.66
C TRP A 341 8.76 -3.33 16.97
N ALA A 342 9.60 -3.30 15.95
CA ALA A 342 11.03 -3.55 16.06
C ALA A 342 11.81 -2.56 15.21
N LYS A 343 13.09 -2.41 15.52
CA LYS A 343 14.01 -1.57 14.79
C LYS A 343 15.18 -2.40 14.27
N LEU A 344 15.44 -2.29 12.97
CA LEU A 344 16.67 -2.74 12.36
C LEU A 344 17.72 -1.65 12.61
N GLU A 345 18.59 -1.88 13.58
CA GLU A 345 19.68 -0.94 13.91
C GLU A 345 20.64 -0.82 12.74
N TYR A 346 21.05 -1.94 12.16
CA TYR A 346 21.77 -1.97 10.89
C TYR A 346 21.60 -3.31 10.18
N MET A 347 21.84 -3.30 8.88
CA MET A 347 22.07 -4.48 8.06
C MET A 347 23.17 -4.19 7.04
N ASP A 348 24.24 -4.97 7.08
CA ASP A 348 25.29 -5.00 6.06
C ASP A 348 25.12 -6.27 5.21
N TRP A 349 25.32 -6.16 3.90
CA TRP A 349 25.35 -7.33 3.02
C TRP A 349 26.48 -7.25 2.01
N ASN A 350 26.89 -8.43 1.53
CA ASN A 350 27.73 -8.60 0.37
C ASN A 350 27.32 -9.89 -0.38
N THR A 351 28.12 -10.29 -1.37
CA THR A 351 27.86 -11.50 -2.18
C THR A 351 27.88 -12.81 -1.38
N ASN A 352 28.54 -12.82 -0.22
CA ASN A 352 28.74 -14.02 0.60
C ASN A 352 27.73 -14.15 1.75
N GLY A 353 26.97 -13.09 2.07
CA GLY A 353 26.06 -13.10 3.21
C GLY A 353 25.58 -11.73 3.65
N LEU A 354 24.83 -11.71 4.75
CA LEU A 354 24.43 -10.51 5.46
C LEU A 354 24.62 -10.65 6.97
N GLN A 355 24.76 -9.51 7.63
CA GLN A 355 24.69 -9.35 9.07
C GLN A 355 23.69 -8.26 9.40
N ALA A 356 22.76 -8.52 10.32
CA ALA A 356 21.74 -7.58 10.74
C ALA A 356 21.60 -7.56 12.25
N VAL A 357 21.23 -6.42 12.80
CA VAL A 357 20.93 -6.26 14.22
C VAL A 357 19.52 -5.72 14.38
N ILE A 358 18.67 -6.50 15.06
CA ILE A 358 17.27 -6.15 15.30
C ILE A 358 17.07 -5.96 16.81
N ILE A 359 16.38 -4.89 17.19
CA ILE A 359 15.89 -4.64 18.54
C ILE A 359 14.36 -4.73 18.52
N SER A 360 13.79 -5.61 19.33
CA SER A 360 12.32 -5.73 19.46
C SER A 360 11.81 -4.87 20.61
N ASN A 361 10.78 -4.06 20.39
CA ASN A 361 10.17 -3.23 21.45
C ASN A 361 9.15 -3.99 22.30
N ARG A 362 8.87 -5.24 21.96
CA ARG A 362 7.94 -6.11 22.69
C ARG A 362 8.36 -7.57 22.62
N GLU A 363 7.79 -8.39 23.50
CA GLU A 363 7.88 -9.83 23.39
C GLU A 363 7.07 -10.32 22.19
N GLN A 364 7.71 -11.04 21.27
CA GLN A 364 7.07 -11.57 20.07
C GLN A 364 7.94 -12.60 19.37
N THR A 365 7.30 -13.47 18.58
CA THR A 365 8.00 -14.35 17.65
C THR A 365 7.95 -13.75 16.25
N LEU A 366 9.11 -13.59 15.63
CA LEU A 366 9.22 -13.12 14.25
C LEU A 366 9.71 -14.24 13.34
N THR A 367 9.11 -14.31 12.16
CA THR A 367 9.65 -15.01 11.01
C THR A 367 10.74 -14.15 10.39
N LEU A 368 11.98 -14.64 10.42
CA LEU A 368 13.12 -13.97 9.80
C LEU A 368 13.45 -14.69 8.49
N ARG A 369 13.22 -14.03 7.35
CA ARG A 369 13.25 -14.64 6.01
C ARG A 369 14.37 -14.06 5.14
N CYS A 370 15.00 -14.91 4.33
CA CYS A 370 15.88 -14.50 3.26
C CYS A 370 15.77 -15.49 2.09
N ARG A 371 15.46 -15.00 0.89
CA ARG A 371 15.25 -15.86 -0.30
C ARG A 371 16.52 -16.19 -1.08
N LYS A 372 17.64 -15.58 -0.71
CA LYS A 372 18.95 -15.97 -1.25
C LYS A 372 19.24 -17.41 -0.82
N ASN A 373 20.13 -18.11 -1.54
CA ASN A 373 20.47 -19.48 -1.22
C ASN A 373 21.21 -19.55 0.14
N ILE A 374 20.54 -19.98 1.21
CA ILE A 374 21.07 -19.95 2.58
C ILE A 374 21.99 -21.14 2.83
N LYS A 375 23.26 -20.87 3.15
CA LYS A 375 24.23 -21.85 3.65
C LYS A 375 24.20 -22.00 5.17
N SER A 376 24.07 -20.89 5.89
CA SER A 376 23.94 -20.88 7.35
C SER A 376 23.08 -19.70 7.79
N PHE A 377 22.38 -19.86 8.91
CA PHE A 377 21.57 -18.82 9.54
C PHE A 377 21.83 -18.91 11.04
N LYS A 378 22.40 -17.87 11.61
CA LYS A 378 22.70 -17.79 13.04
C LYS A 378 21.97 -16.62 13.68
N VAL A 379 21.58 -16.81 14.94
CA VAL A 379 21.13 -15.72 15.80
C VAL A 379 21.94 -15.75 17.08
N ASN A 380 22.57 -14.63 17.42
CA ASN A 380 23.47 -14.49 18.58
C ASN A 380 24.55 -15.58 18.62
N GLY A 381 25.14 -15.89 17.44
CA GLY A 381 26.16 -16.94 17.27
C GLY A 381 25.63 -18.38 17.25
N THR A 382 24.36 -18.61 17.58
CA THR A 382 23.74 -19.94 17.60
C THR A 382 23.19 -20.30 16.23
N GLN A 383 23.57 -21.46 15.71
CA GLN A 383 23.05 -21.97 14.44
C GLN A 383 21.56 -22.33 14.58
N MET A 384 20.75 -21.77 13.69
CA MET A 384 19.31 -21.99 13.65
C MET A 384 18.97 -23.04 12.59
N LYS A 385 17.88 -23.78 12.83
CA LYS A 385 17.29 -24.67 11.82
C LYS A 385 16.46 -23.83 10.85
N VAL A 386 16.82 -23.91 9.56
CA VAL A 386 16.13 -23.19 8.48
C VAL A 386 14.99 -24.05 7.93
N TYR A 387 13.83 -23.43 7.74
CA TYR A 387 12.63 -24.04 7.16
C TYR A 387 12.35 -23.39 5.81
N GLY A 388 12.92 -23.98 4.74
CA GLY A 388 12.86 -23.37 3.41
C GLY A 388 13.74 -22.12 3.34
N ASP A 389 13.12 -20.94 3.42
CA ASP A 389 13.77 -19.63 3.28
C ASP A 389 13.77 -18.78 4.57
N HIS A 390 13.37 -19.35 5.71
CA HIS A 390 13.23 -18.60 6.95
C HIS A 390 13.53 -19.40 8.22
N ILE A 391 13.63 -18.68 9.33
CA ILE A 391 13.60 -19.22 10.69
C ILE A 391 12.48 -18.53 11.49
N GLN A 392 12.13 -19.09 12.65
CA GLN A 392 11.38 -18.38 13.67
C GLN A 392 12.31 -18.06 14.84
N PHE A 393 12.22 -16.84 15.35
CA PHE A 393 12.99 -16.41 16.53
C PHE A 393 12.07 -15.64 17.49
N ALA A 394 12.11 -16.04 18.75
CA ALA A 394 11.36 -15.39 19.83
C ALA A 394 12.22 -14.30 20.47
N PHE A 395 11.77 -13.05 20.34
CA PHE A 395 12.37 -11.90 20.97
C PHE A 395 11.70 -11.60 22.30
N LYS A 396 12.48 -11.18 23.28
CA LYS A 396 12.01 -10.46 24.48
C LYS A 396 11.95 -8.95 24.21
N THR A 397 11.17 -8.25 25.03
CA THR A 397 11.14 -6.78 25.03
C THR A 397 12.54 -6.20 25.27
N GLY A 398 12.99 -5.31 24.38
CA GLY A 398 14.30 -4.69 24.39
C GLY A 398 15.44 -5.61 23.95
N GLU A 399 15.16 -6.86 23.55
CA GLU A 399 16.20 -7.80 23.13
C GLU A 399 16.82 -7.36 21.81
N LYS A 400 18.16 -7.28 21.82
CA LYS A 400 18.99 -7.08 20.65
C LYS A 400 19.45 -8.44 20.13
N ALA A 401 19.07 -8.78 18.90
CA ALA A 401 19.50 -10.00 18.22
C ALA A 401 20.43 -9.68 17.06
N LEU A 402 21.60 -10.32 17.06
CA LEU A 402 22.52 -10.35 15.92
C LEU A 402 22.13 -11.52 15.00
N VAL A 403 21.68 -11.19 13.80
CA VAL A 403 21.32 -12.14 12.75
C VAL A 403 22.45 -12.21 11.74
N GLU A 404 22.94 -13.42 11.45
CA GLU A 404 24.00 -13.65 10.46
C GLU A 404 23.55 -14.73 9.48
N ILE A 405 23.55 -14.40 8.19
CA ILE A 405 23.17 -15.33 7.12
C ILE A 405 24.35 -15.44 6.16
N SER A 406 24.88 -16.64 5.97
CA SER A 406 25.84 -16.91 4.89
C SER A 406 25.11 -17.44 3.67
N PHE A 407 25.46 -16.93 2.50
CA PHE A 407 24.95 -17.42 1.23
C PHE A 407 25.83 -18.58 0.71
N ALA A 408 25.23 -19.45 -0.09
CA ALA A 408 25.87 -20.63 -0.66
C ALA A 408 26.72 -20.32 -1.89
#